data_AF-A0A6H2CTF5-F1
#
_entry.id   AF-A0A6H2CTF5-F1
#
_cell.length_a   1.000
_cell.length_b   1.000
_cell.length_c   1.000
_cell.angle_alpha   90.00
_cell.angle_beta   90.00
_cell.angle_gamma   90.00
#
_symmetry.space_group_name_H-M   'P 1'
#
loop_
_entity.id
_entity.type
_entity.pdbx_description
1 polymer ?
#
loop_
_entity_poly.entity_id
_entity_poly.type
_entity_poly.pdbx_seq_one_letter_code
_entity_poly.pdbx_strand_id
1 'polypeptide(L)' 'MNKTEPYFDEDGTLVIPFECADHSFKYWKQEGKKMSEVLTALGVDEETWAKYTHEKFPDPSEAAAEEESASE' A
#
# COMPACT_ATOMS: atom_id res chain seq x y z
N MET A 1 20.27 -6.57 -3.20
CA MET A 1 18.85 -6.50 -3.62
C MET A 1 18.52 -5.05 -3.88
N ASN A 2 18.17 -4.68 -5.12
CA ASN A 2 17.65 -3.34 -5.40
C ASN A 2 16.22 -3.32 -4.88
N LYS A 3 16.02 -2.78 -3.67
CA LYS A 3 14.70 -2.60 -3.08
C LYS A 3 14.09 -1.37 -3.75
N THR A 4 13.53 -1.56 -4.95
CA THR A 4 12.81 -0.54 -5.72
C THR A 4 11.31 -0.58 -5.45
N GLU A 5 10.85 -1.51 -4.64
CA GLU A 5 9.44 -1.68 -4.28
C GLU A 5 9.24 -1.32 -2.80
N PRO A 6 8.04 -0.88 -2.41
CA PRO A 6 7.73 -0.61 -1.02
C PRO A 6 7.66 -1.90 -0.21
N TYR A 7 8.18 -1.84 1.02
CA TYR A 7 8.26 -3.01 1.90
C TYR A 7 8.10 -2.59 3.36
N PHE A 8 7.75 -3.55 4.20
CA PHE A 8 7.80 -3.38 5.65
C PHE A 8 9.14 -3.87 6.19
N ASP A 9 9.77 -3.05 7.01
CA ASP A 9 10.98 -3.44 7.74
C ASP A 9 10.63 -4.28 8.99
N GLU A 10 11.62 -4.81 9.70
CA GLU A 10 11.42 -5.77 10.81
C GLU A 10 10.64 -5.17 11.98
N ASP A 11 10.64 -3.84 12.10
CA ASP A 11 9.87 -3.07 13.10
C ASP A 11 8.39 -2.87 12.68
N GLY A 12 7.99 -3.34 11.50
CA GLY A 12 6.67 -3.08 10.92
C GLY A 12 6.53 -1.67 10.38
N THR A 13 7.64 -1.00 10.08
CA THR A 13 7.66 0.32 9.46
C THR A 13 7.58 0.19 7.93
N LEU A 14 6.60 0.85 7.31
CA LEU A 14 6.48 1.02 5.87
C LEU A 14 7.65 1.84 5.33
N VAL A 15 8.50 1.22 4.52
CA VAL A 15 9.60 1.84 3.81
C VAL A 15 9.26 1.91 2.33
N ILE A 16 9.10 3.12 1.82
CA ILE A 16 8.90 3.39 0.40
C ILE A 16 10.20 4.00 -0.14
N PRO A 17 11.03 3.23 -0.87
CA PRO A 17 12.32 3.71 -1.37
C PRO A 17 12.13 4.85 -2.38
N PHE A 18 13.07 5.79 -2.42
CA PHE A 18 12.98 6.93 -3.35
C PHE A 18 13.07 6.49 -4.81
N GLU A 19 13.84 5.43 -5.06
CA GLU A 19 13.99 4.72 -6.34
C GLU A 19 12.76 3.91 -6.73
N CYS A 20 11.69 3.93 -5.91
CA CYS A 20 10.39 3.40 -6.31
C CYS A 20 9.90 4.15 -7.54
N ALA A 21 9.99 3.46 -8.68
CA ALA A 21 9.54 3.93 -9.99
C ALA A 21 8.02 4.13 -10.00
N ASP A 22 7.31 3.31 -9.21
CA ASP A 22 5.89 3.43 -9.01
C ASP A 22 5.60 4.54 -7.99
N HIS A 23 5.21 5.70 -8.53
CA HIS A 23 4.90 6.88 -7.73
C HIS A 23 3.57 6.75 -6.99
N SER A 24 2.72 5.79 -7.38
CA SER A 24 1.42 5.56 -6.75
C SER A 24 1.58 5.10 -5.31
N PHE A 25 2.68 4.46 -4.94
CA PHE A 25 2.97 4.14 -3.54
C PHE A 25 3.38 5.34 -2.68
N LYS A 26 3.76 6.48 -3.28
CA LYS A 26 4.14 7.69 -2.56
C LYS A 26 2.88 8.43 -2.12
N TYR A 27 2.19 7.92 -1.10
CA TYR A 27 0.92 8.47 -0.59
C TYR A 27 0.97 9.97 -0.21
N TRP A 28 2.18 10.52 0.01
CA TRP A 28 2.40 11.95 0.28
C TRP A 28 2.51 12.82 -0.99
N LYS A 29 2.45 12.21 -2.18
CA LYS A 29 2.40 12.91 -3.47
C LYS A 29 0.96 13.02 -3.95
N GLN A 30 0.69 14.06 -4.73
CA GLN A 30 -0.65 14.28 -5.29
C GLN A 30 -1.09 13.18 -6.27
N GLU A 31 -0.13 12.48 -6.88
CA GLU A 31 -0.34 11.31 -7.76
C GLU A 31 -0.29 9.98 -6.98
N GLY A 32 -0.13 10.03 -5.65
CA GLY A 32 -0.10 8.86 -4.80
C GLY A 32 -1.49 8.28 -4.56
N LYS A 33 -1.57 6.94 -4.50
CA LYS A 33 -2.73 6.22 -3.98
C LYS A 33 -2.92 6.56 -2.49
N LYS A 34 -4.14 6.33 -1.99
CA LYS A 34 -4.42 6.50 -0.57
C LYS A 34 -3.60 5.51 0.25
N MET A 35 -3.33 5.88 1.52
CA MET A 35 -2.64 4.99 2.46
C MET A 35 -3.32 3.63 2.54
N SER A 36 -4.65 3.59 2.62
CA SER A 36 -5.44 2.36 2.63
C SER A 36 -5.15 1.47 1.41
N GLU A 37 -5.14 2.03 0.20
CA GLU A 37 -4.83 1.27 -1.01
C GLU A 37 -3.37 0.75 -1.03
N VAL A 38 -2.43 1.56 -0.55
CA VAL A 38 -1.02 1.15 -0.43
C VAL A 38 -0.89 -0.03 0.54
N LEU A 39 -1.55 0.05 1.70
CA LEU A 39 -1.54 -1.00 2.71
C LEU A 39 -2.22 -2.28 2.20
N THR A 40 -3.33 -2.15 1.46
CA THR A 40 -4.02 -3.27 0.81
C THR A 40 -3.12 -3.95 -0.21
N ALA A 41 -2.49 -3.18 -1.10
CA ALA A 41 -1.59 -3.71 -2.13
C ALA A 41 -0.38 -4.42 -1.53
N LEU A 42 0.10 -3.96 -0.36
CA LEU A 42 1.19 -4.59 0.37
C LEU A 42 0.74 -5.79 1.23
N GLY A 43 -0.56 -6.08 1.30
CA GLY A 43 -1.11 -7.22 2.02
C GLY A 43 -0.82 -7.18 3.52
N VAL A 44 -0.91 -6.01 4.14
CA VAL A 44 -0.60 -5.85 5.57
C VAL A 44 -1.67 -6.48 6.45
N ASP A 45 -1.27 -6.90 7.65
CA ASP A 45 -2.22 -7.34 8.69
C ASP A 45 -2.99 -6.18 9.33
N GLU A 46 -4.12 -6.49 9.97
CA GLU A 46 -4.98 -5.51 10.66
C GLU A 46 -4.22 -4.68 11.71
N GLU A 47 -3.26 -5.29 12.42
CA GLU A 47 -2.46 -4.57 13.42
C GLU A 47 -1.60 -3.47 12.78
N THR A 48 -0.95 -3.77 11.65
CA THR A 48 -0.15 -2.80 10.91
C THR A 48 -1.05 -1.74 10.28
N TRP A 49 -2.19 -2.15 9.72
CA TRP A 49 -3.18 -1.23 9.18
C TRP A 49 -3.63 -0.17 10.21
N ALA A 50 -3.99 -0.60 11.41
CA ALA A 50 -4.44 0.27 12.49
C ALA A 50 -3.36 1.27 12.96
N LYS A 51 -2.07 1.00 12.71
CA LYS A 51 -0.97 1.94 12.99
C LYS A 51 -0.89 3.08 11.98
N TYR A 52 -1.28 2.82 10.73
CA TYR A 52 -1.12 3.76 9.61
C TYR A 52 -2.42 4.50 9.26
N THR A 53 -3.57 3.89 9.51
CA THR A 53 -4.88 4.49 9.25
C THR A 53 -5.89 4.07 10.32
N HIS A 54 -6.88 4.94 10.55
CA HIS A 54 -8.03 4.64 11.41
C HIS A 54 -9.22 4.10 10.60
N GLU A 55 -9.03 3.86 9.31
CA GLU A 55 -10.05 3.25 8.45
C GLU A 55 -10.29 1.78 8.81
N LYS A 56 -11.49 1.28 8.47
CA LYS A 56 -11.80 -0.15 8.64
C LYS A 56 -10.85 -0.97 7.76
N PHE A 57 -10.27 -2.02 8.33
CA PHE A 57 -9.46 -2.97 7.58
C PHE A 57 -10.32 -3.57 6.44
N PRO A 58 -9.86 -3.50 5.18
CA PRO A 58 -10.60 -4.01 4.05
C PRO A 58 -10.67 -5.52 4.19
N ASP A 59 -11.85 -6.07 3.96
CA ASP A 59 -11.98 -7.52 3.90
C ASP A 59 -11.16 -7.99 2.70
N PRO A 60 -10.31 -9.04 2.82
CA PRO A 60 -9.54 -9.56 1.69
C PRO A 60 -10.45 -10.01 0.53
N SER A 61 -11.75 -10.21 0.78
CA SER A 61 -12.77 -10.44 -0.25
C SER A 61 -13.14 -9.20 -1.08
N GLU A 62 -12.90 -7.98 -0.60
CA GLU A 62 -13.24 -6.71 -1.28
C GLU A 62 -12.04 -6.10 -2.02
N ALA A 63 -10.81 -6.30 -1.51
CA ALA A 63 -9.59 -5.73 -2.07
C ALA A 63 -9.24 -6.19 -3.50
N ALA A 64 -9.63 -7.40 -3.89
CA ALA A 64 -9.32 -7.96 -5.21
C ALA A 64 -10.26 -7.48 -6.33
N ALA A 65 -11.33 -6.75 -6.01
CA ALA A 65 -12.38 -6.42 -6.98
C ALA A 65 -12.15 -5.12 -7.78
N GLU A 66 -11.19 -4.27 -7.39
CA GLU A 66 -11.06 -2.92 -7.97
C GLU A 66 -9.92 -2.77 -9.01
N GLU A 67 -9.04 -3.77 -9.20
CA GLU A 67 -7.96 -3.70 -10.23
C GLU A 67 -8.32 -4.35 -11.58
N GLU A 68 -9.52 -4.95 -11.74
CA GLU A 68 -9.97 -5.60 -12.98
C GLU A 68 -10.97 -4.74 -13.80
N SER A 69 -10.97 -3.42 -13.64
CA SER A 69 -11.85 -2.50 -14.41
C SER A 69 -11.11 -1.26 -14.93
N ALA A 70 -9.93 -1.46 -15.52
CA ALA A 70 -9.27 -0.45 -16.35
C ALA A 70 -8.49 -1.12 -17.48
N SER A 71 -9.15 -2.01 -18.22
CA SER A 71 -8.65 -2.58 -19.47
C SER A 71 -9.83 -3.00 -20.34
N GLU A 72 -10.56 -2.04 -20.90
CA GLU A 72 -11.34 -2.25 -22.14
C GLU A 72 -11.43 -0.96 -22.96
#